data_AF-A0A7W6GRE7-F1
#
_entry.id   AF-A0A7W6GRE7-F1
#
_cell.length_a   1.000
_cell.length_b   1.000
_cell.length_c   1.000
_cell.angle_alpha   90.00
_cell.angle_beta   90.00
_cell.angle_gamma   90.00
#
_symmetry.space_group_name_H-M   'P 1'
#
loop_
_entity.id
_entity.type
_entity.pdbx_description
1 polymer ?
#
loop_
_entity_poly.entity_id
_entity_poly.type
_entity_poly.pdbx_seq_one_letter_code
_entity_poly.pdbx_strand_id
1 'polypeptide(L)'
;MSEEFKARVFKSGNSLALRLPKTLGMAEGDDIVIAAHADGSFSFWKEDAGLDVLMGLYGAFSPGFMSEGRGDIEQGERDWSGAPGKAA
;
A
#
# COMPACT_ATOMS: atom_id res chain seq x y z
N MET A 1 0.38 21.37 4.73
CA MET A 1 0.78 20.67 5.96
C MET A 1 -0.34 19.72 6.32
N SER A 2 -0.07 18.43 6.36
CA SER A 2 -1.04 17.43 6.81
C SER A 2 -1.31 17.63 8.30
N GLU A 3 -2.59 17.61 8.69
CA GLU A 3 -2.99 17.71 10.08
C GLU A 3 -2.69 16.38 10.79
N GLU A 4 -1.87 16.40 11.85
CA GLU A 4 -1.51 15.21 12.61
C GLU A 4 -2.45 15.03 13.81
N PHE A 5 -3.05 13.84 13.95
CA PHE A 5 -3.92 13.51 15.06
C PHE A 5 -3.26 12.49 15.99
N LYS A 6 -3.09 12.86 17.26
CA LYS A 6 -2.69 11.90 18.31
C LYS A 6 -3.92 11.12 18.78
N ALA A 7 -3.94 9.82 18.50
CA ALA A 7 -4.98 8.91 18.95
C ALA A 7 -4.46 7.93 20.02
N ARG A 8 -5.36 7.43 20.86
CA ARG A 8 -5.06 6.38 21.84
C ARG A 8 -5.64 5.06 21.37
N VAL A 9 -4.83 4.01 21.42
CA VAL A 9 -5.26 2.62 21.23
C VAL A 9 -5.97 2.13 22.49
N PHE A 10 -7.08 1.42 22.34
CA PHE A 10 -7.81 0.82 23.46
C PHE A 10 -8.32 -0.58 23.11
N LYS A 11 -8.69 -1.36 24.13
CA LYS A 11 -9.22 -2.72 23.97
C LYS A 11 -10.67 -2.67 23.50
N SER A 12 -11.01 -3.49 22.51
CA SER A 12 -12.38 -3.73 22.03
C SER A 12 -12.60 -5.24 21.95
N GLY A 13 -13.19 -5.84 22.99
CA GLY A 13 -13.29 -7.30 23.09
C GLY A 13 -11.91 -7.98 23.09
N ASN A 14 -11.67 -8.91 22.16
CA ASN A 14 -10.37 -9.55 21.94
C ASN A 14 -9.48 -8.82 20.92
N SER A 15 -9.89 -7.62 20.49
CA SER A 15 -9.20 -6.81 19.50
C SER A 15 -8.74 -5.47 20.07
N LEU A 16 -8.01 -4.71 19.26
CA LEU A 16 -7.62 -3.33 19.54
C LEU A 16 -8.35 -2.38 18.60
N ALA A 17 -8.59 -1.16 19.07
CA ALA A 17 -9.22 -0.10 18.30
C ALA A 17 -8.49 1.23 18.50
N LEU A 18 -8.55 2.08 17.47
CA LEU A 18 -8.09 3.47 17.51
C LEU A 18 -9.31 4.40 17.61
N ARG A 19 -9.21 5.44 18.44
CA ARG A 19 -10.21 6.51 18.45
C ARG A 19 -9.95 7.47 17.30
N LEU A 20 -10.79 7.41 16.27
CA LEU A 20 -10.70 8.30 15.11
C LEU A 20 -11.51 9.59 15.35
N PRO A 21 -10.92 10.78 15.12
CA PRO A 21 -11.66 12.03 15.07
C PRO A 21 -12.72 12.01 13.96
N LYS A 22 -13.94 12.51 14.25
CA LYS A 22 -15.02 12.60 13.25
C LYS A 22 -14.65 13.46 12.04
N THR A 23 -13.73 14.40 12.21
CA THR A 23 -13.22 15.27 11.13
C THR A 23 -12.49 14.49 10.03
N LEU A 24 -12.08 13.24 10.28
CA LEU A 24 -11.50 12.36 9.26
C LEU A 24 -12.56 11.75 8.30
N GLY A 25 -13.86 12.01 8.51
CA GLY A 25 -14.92 11.60 7.58
C GLY A 25 -15.25 10.10 7.58
N MET A 26 -14.78 9.35 8.57
CA MET A 26 -15.15 7.94 8.78
C MET A 26 -16.38 7.82 9.67
N ALA A 27 -17.25 6.87 9.32
CA ALA A 27 -18.47 6.55 10.05
C ALA A 27 -18.39 5.14 10.65
N GLU A 28 -19.25 4.89 11.64
CA GLU A 28 -19.47 3.54 12.14
C GLU A 28 -20.06 2.67 11.03
N GLY A 29 -19.50 1.46 10.84
CA GLY A 29 -19.90 0.54 9.78
C GLY A 29 -19.16 0.72 8.45
N ASP A 30 -18.27 1.70 8.32
CA ASP A 30 -17.38 1.78 7.15
C ASP A 30 -16.41 0.58 7.14
N ASP A 31 -16.29 -0.07 6.00
CA ASP A 31 -15.25 -1.08 5.75
C ASP A 31 -13.91 -0.39 5.43
N ILE A 32 -12.84 -0.84 6.10
CA ILE A 32 -11.51 -0.22 6.03
C ILE A 32 -10.47 -1.25 5.59
N VAL A 33 -9.64 -0.87 4.62
CA VAL A 33 -8.44 -1.63 4.24
C VAL A 33 -7.26 -1.12 5.06
N ILE A 34 -6.46 -2.04 5.61
CA ILE A 34 -5.21 -1.75 6.34
C ILE A 34 -4.04 -2.40 5.60
N ALA A 35 -3.07 -1.59 5.19
CA ALA A 35 -1.82 -2.04 4.59
C ALA A 35 -0.65 -1.83 5.56
N ALA A 36 0.02 -2.93 5.93
CA ALA A 36 1.22 -2.89 6.76
C ALA A 36 2.47 -2.62 5.91
N HIS A 37 3.37 -1.81 6.44
CA HIS A 37 4.64 -1.45 5.82
C HIS A 37 5.82 -2.14 6.53
N ALA A 38 6.94 -2.27 5.83
CA ALA A 38 8.12 -2.96 6.36
C ALA A 38 8.79 -2.22 7.54
N ASP A 39 8.59 -0.91 7.65
CA ASP A 39 9.09 -0.09 8.77
C ASP A 39 8.22 -0.17 10.03
N GLY A 40 7.17 -1.00 10.00
CA GLY A 40 6.22 -1.18 11.10
C GLY A 40 5.11 -0.14 11.16
N SER A 41 5.09 0.83 10.24
CA SER A 41 3.93 1.71 10.05
C SER A 41 2.81 1.01 9.28
N PHE A 42 1.62 1.60 9.29
CA PHE A 42 0.51 1.14 8.46
C PHE A 42 -0.25 2.32 7.88
N SER A 43 -0.83 2.12 6.71
CA SER A 43 -1.78 3.04 6.08
C SER A 43 -3.16 2.39 6.05
N PHE A 44 -4.21 3.21 6.10
CA PHE A 44 -5.58 2.72 5.99
C PHE A 44 -6.47 3.69 5.22
N TRP A 45 -7.47 3.16 4.53
CA TRP A 45 -8.45 3.91 3.73
C TRP A 45 -9.78 3.14 3.68
N LYS A 46 -10.88 3.83 3.30
CA LYS A 46 -12.17 3.16 3.09
C LYS A 46 -12.09 2.21 1.91
N GLU A 47 -12.70 1.03 2.03
CA GLU A 47 -12.66 0.00 0.98
C GLU A 47 -13.21 0.54 -0.37
N ASP A 48 -14.26 1.33 -0.33
CA ASP A 48 -14.89 1.95 -1.51
C ASP A 48 -14.05 3.07 -2.15
N ALA A 49 -13.05 3.59 -1.45
CA ALA A 49 -12.13 4.64 -1.93
C ALA A 49 -10.87 4.07 -2.61
N GLY A 50 -10.74 2.75 -2.76
CA GLY A 50 -9.53 2.12 -3.30
C GLY A 50 -9.13 2.64 -4.70
N LEU A 51 -10.11 2.91 -5.56
CA LEU A 51 -9.87 3.47 -6.88
C LEU A 51 -9.33 4.91 -6.82
N ASP A 52 -9.86 5.75 -5.95
CA ASP A 52 -9.41 7.13 -5.80
C ASP A 52 -7.98 7.19 -5.23
N VAL A 53 -7.66 6.31 -4.29
CA VAL A 53 -6.30 6.16 -3.76
C VAL A 53 -5.33 5.70 -4.86
N LEU A 54 -5.70 4.69 -5.64
CA LEU A 54 -4.90 4.22 -6.77
C LEU A 54 -4.67 5.34 -7.79
N MET A 55 -5.72 6.08 -8.14
CA MET A 55 -5.63 7.20 -9.09
C MET A 55 -4.78 8.35 -8.54
N GLY A 56 -4.83 8.62 -7.23
CA GLY A 56 -3.94 9.58 -6.57
C GLY A 56 -2.46 9.17 -6.63
N LEU A 57 -2.17 7.89 -6.35
CA LEU A 57 -0.81 7.34 -6.48
C LEU A 57 -0.32 7.37 -7.93
N TYR A 58 -1.19 7.03 -8.87
CA TYR A 58 -0.88 7.10 -10.31
C TYR A 58 -0.62 8.55 -10.76
N GLY A 59 -1.40 9.51 -10.27
CA GLY A 59 -1.21 10.94 -10.54
C GLY A 59 0.06 11.54 -9.94
N ALA A 60 0.73 10.86 -9.01
CA ALA A 60 2.01 11.30 -8.46
C ALA A 60 3.19 11.06 -9.41
N PHE A 61 3.01 10.24 -10.46
CA PHE A 61 4.01 10.11 -11.52
C PHE A 61 4.05 11.37 -12.39
N SER A 62 5.25 11.77 -12.82
CA SER A 62 5.39 12.93 -13.71
C SER A 62 4.73 12.66 -15.07
N PRO A 63 4.26 13.68 -15.81
CA PRO A 63 3.62 13.50 -17.12
C PRO A 63 4.45 12.73 -18.16
N GLY A 64 5.77 12.65 -17.97
CA GLY A 64 6.69 11.90 -18.84
C GLY A 64 7.13 10.54 -18.30
N PHE A 65 6.67 10.14 -17.11
CA PHE A 65 7.04 8.87 -16.50
C PHE A 65 6.62 7.70 -17.41
N MET A 66 7.59 6.87 -17.81
CA MET A 66 7.39 5.74 -18.73
C MET A 66 6.79 6.11 -20.10
N SER A 67 6.91 7.36 -20.54
CA SER A 67 6.38 7.82 -21.84
C SER A 67 6.98 7.08 -23.05
N GLU A 68 8.21 6.60 -22.92
CA GLU A 68 8.91 5.78 -23.93
C GLU A 68 8.75 4.26 -23.71
N GLY A 69 7.93 3.86 -22.72
CA GLY A 69 7.71 2.47 -22.35
C GLY A 69 8.86 1.86 -21.55
N ARG A 70 8.92 0.52 -21.51
CA ARG A 70 9.99 -0.25 -20.83
C ARG A 70 11.20 -0.52 -21.71
N GLY A 71 11.12 -0.14 -23.00
CA GLY A 71 12.05 -0.58 -24.03
C GLY A 71 11.95 -2.09 -24.29
N ASP A 72 12.55 -2.53 -25.40
CA ASP A 72 12.80 -3.95 -25.61
C ASP A 72 14.03 -4.36 -24.80
N ILE A 73 13.86 -5.35 -23.93
CA ILE A 73 14.94 -5.92 -23.14
C ILE A 73 15.31 -7.26 -23.79
N GLU A 74 16.39 -7.28 -24.57
CA GLU A 74 16.94 -8.53 -25.07
C GLU A 74 17.47 -9.36 -23.90
N GLN A 75 16.94 -10.57 -23.74
CA GLN A 75 17.45 -11.55 -22.79
C GLN A 75 18.29 -12.56 -23.57
N GLY A 76 19.54 -12.77 -23.14
CA GLY A 76 20.39 -13.82 -23.70
C GLY A 76 19.82 -15.22 -23.41
N GLU A 77 20.29 -16.23 -24.17
CA GLU A 77 19.93 -17.61 -23.88
C GLU A 77 20.38 -17.98 -22.46
N ARG A 78 19.43 -18.44 -21.65
CA ARG A 78 19.72 -18.95 -20.32
C ARG A 78 20.52 -20.25 -20.45
N ASP A 79 21.69 -20.29 -19.84
CA ASP A 79 22.45 -21.53 -19.70
C ASP A 79 21.76 -22.46 -18.69
N TRP A 80 21.25 -23.59 -19.20
CA TRP A 80 20.60 -24.64 -18.42
C TRP A 80 21.54 -25.82 -18.09
N SER A 81 22.82 -25.74 -18.47
CA SER A 81 23.79 -26.83 -18.34
C SER A 81 24.28 -27.07 -16.91
N GLY A 82 24.04 -26.13 -16.00
CA GLY A 82 24.28 -26.32 -14.57
C GLY A 82 23.34 -27.38 -14.01
N ALA A 83 23.90 -28.46 -13.43
CA ALA A 83 23.14 -29.41 -12.64
C ALA A 83 22.30 -28.66 -11.59
N PRO A 84 21.07 -29.10 -11.27
CA PRO A 84 20.27 -28.46 -10.23
C PRO A 84 21.07 -28.52 -8.94
N GLY A 85 21.63 -27.39 -8.53
CA GLY A 85 22.20 -27.25 -7.20
C GLY A 85 21.09 -27.60 -6.23
N LYS A 86 21.29 -28.67 -5.44
CA LYS A 86 20.44 -28.92 -4.29
C LYS A 86 20.46 -27.64 -3.47
N ALA A 87 19.34 -26.91 -3.45
CA ALA A 87 19.12 -25.87 -2.47
C ALA A 87 19.30 -26.54 -1.09
N ALA A 88 20.29 -26.05 -0.35
CA ALA A 88 20.49 -26.38 1.06
C ALA A 88 19.59 -25.49 1.91
#